data_AF-A0A8I1NFX9-F1
#
_entry.id   AF-A0A8I1NFX9-F1
#
_cell.length_a   1.000
_cell.length_b   1.000
_cell.length_c   1.000
_cell.angle_alpha   90.00
_cell.angle_beta   90.00
_cell.angle_gamma   90.00
#
_symmetry.space_group_name_H-M   'P 1'
#
loop_
_entity.id
_entity.type
_entity.pdbx_description
1 polymer ?
#
loop_
_entity_poly.entity_id
_entity_poly.type
_entity_poly.pdbx_seq_one_letter_code
_entity_poly.pdbx_strand_id
1 'polypeptide(L)'
;MIPFATSVPATAAYVVLPYVALAIGITGLIWRRRTDSFGWTARSTELLEGRILRFASVIFHVGVLMAIGGHVMGILIPESWTEAVGISDHLYHLVAVLGGVSAGAAVVVGFVALMYRRFTNPRVRVTTTDMDLVIFGLLAVGIATGMAATVFNIPDSVNYRESVAPYFRQIFIFQPDPSLMTGEGVATIFQVHVIAVWFLYAAWPFSRLIHAFTVPVAYPIRSPIVYRPRNPKVAVARAKRYGSGSPDYSPSIPAGPQPTGSTGGRSRAAQGE
;
A
#
# COMPACT_ATOMS: atom_id res chain seq x y z
N MET A 1 -40.44 10.44 7.69
CA MET A 1 -40.54 9.43 8.77
C MET A 1 -39.17 8.80 8.89
N ILE A 2 -38.54 8.88 10.05
CA ILE A 2 -37.17 8.37 10.28
C ILE A 2 -37.29 6.96 10.87
N PRO A 3 -36.97 5.87 10.14
CA PRO A 3 -36.99 4.54 10.72
C PRO A 3 -35.58 4.17 11.21
N PHE A 4 -35.02 4.95 12.15
CA PHE A 4 -33.74 4.59 12.78
C PHE A 4 -34.01 4.12 14.21
N ALA A 5 -34.65 2.96 14.36
CA ALA A 5 -34.52 2.19 15.59
C ALA A 5 -33.19 1.41 15.56
N THR A 6 -32.07 2.12 15.37
CA THR A 6 -30.74 1.52 15.43
C THR A 6 -30.28 1.55 16.88
N SER A 7 -29.85 0.40 17.40
CA SER A 7 -29.43 0.31 18.79
C SER A 7 -28.22 1.22 19.06
N VAL A 8 -28.06 1.68 20.30
CA VAL A 8 -26.88 2.47 20.70
C VAL A 8 -25.56 1.78 20.32
N PRO A 9 -25.41 0.44 20.51
CA PRO A 9 -24.23 -0.28 20.03
C PRO A 9 -24.04 -0.23 18.51
N ALA A 10 -25.11 -0.34 17.73
CA ALA A 10 -25.03 -0.27 16.26
C ALA A 10 -24.53 1.12 15.80
N THR A 11 -25.05 2.18 16.40
CA THR A 11 -24.63 3.55 16.09
C THR A 11 -23.16 3.78 16.49
N ALA A 12 -22.75 3.30 17.67
CA ALA A 12 -21.36 3.41 18.10
C ALA A 12 -20.40 2.69 17.15
N ALA A 13 -20.73 1.45 16.74
CA ALA A 13 -19.86 0.60 15.92
C ALA A 13 -19.82 1.00 14.44
N TYR A 14 -20.94 1.46 13.87
CA TYR A 14 -21.07 1.65 12.42
C TYR A 14 -21.27 3.09 11.98
N VAL A 15 -21.47 4.02 12.92
CA VAL A 15 -21.49 5.46 12.62
C VAL A 15 -20.29 6.15 13.27
N VAL A 16 -20.09 5.98 14.58
CA VAL A 16 -19.05 6.74 15.30
C VAL A 16 -17.64 6.18 15.05
N LEU A 17 -17.45 4.87 15.25
CA LEU A 17 -16.15 4.20 15.08
C LEU A 17 -15.45 4.50 13.74
N PRO A 18 -16.10 4.43 12.55
CA PRO A 18 -15.40 4.72 11.29
C PRO A 18 -14.86 6.15 11.25
N TYR A 19 -15.61 7.15 11.70
CA TYR A 19 -15.13 8.54 11.72
C TYR A 19 -14.01 8.77 12.72
N VAL A 20 -14.08 8.14 13.90
CA VAL A 20 -13.00 8.19 14.89
C VAL A 20 -11.73 7.54 14.31
N ALA A 21 -11.87 6.36 13.70
CA ALA A 21 -10.75 5.67 13.06
C ALA A 21 -10.13 6.50 11.93
N LEU A 22 -10.95 7.09 11.06
CA LEU A 22 -10.50 7.99 9.99
C LEU A 22 -9.77 9.21 10.54
N ALA A 23 -10.34 9.87 11.55
CA ALA A 23 -9.74 11.03 12.19
C ALA A 23 -8.38 10.70 12.80
N ILE A 24 -8.28 9.61 13.56
CA ILE A 24 -7.02 9.13 14.15
C ILE A 24 -6.02 8.76 13.06
N GLY A 25 -6.46 8.00 12.06
CA GLY A 25 -5.62 7.56 10.94
C GLY A 25 -5.01 8.75 10.20
N ILE A 26 -5.84 9.69 9.74
CA ILE A 26 -5.38 10.85 8.97
C ILE A 26 -4.51 11.78 9.81
N THR A 27 -4.96 12.15 11.01
CA THR A 27 -4.20 13.09 11.86
C THR A 27 -2.90 12.46 12.35
N GLY A 28 -2.91 11.18 12.70
CA GLY A 28 -1.73 10.41 13.07
C GLY A 28 -0.72 10.31 11.93
N LEU A 29 -1.17 10.09 10.69
CA LEU A 29 -0.30 10.08 9.50
C LEU A 29 0.39 11.43 9.29
N ILE A 30 -0.37 12.52 9.37
CA ILE A 30 0.14 13.88 9.21
C ILE A 30 1.14 14.20 10.33
N TRP A 31 0.77 13.91 11.58
CA TRP A 31 1.60 14.15 12.75
C TRP A 31 2.92 13.40 12.63
N ARG A 32 2.87 12.08 12.42
CA ARG A 32 4.07 11.23 12.30
C ARG A 32 4.97 11.68 11.16
N ARG A 33 4.40 12.08 10.01
CA ARG A 33 5.21 12.58 8.90
C ARG A 33 5.99 13.85 9.27
N ARG A 34 5.40 14.72 10.09
CA ARG A 34 6.02 15.99 10.53
C ARG A 34 7.00 15.81 11.68
N THR A 35 6.71 14.90 12.63
CA THR A 35 7.50 14.76 13.86
C THR A 35 8.53 13.62 13.79
N ASP A 36 8.24 12.53 13.09
CA ASP A 36 9.08 11.33 13.03
C ASP A 36 9.23 10.82 11.59
N SER A 37 9.98 11.58 10.79
CA SER A 37 10.33 11.16 9.43
C SER A 37 11.29 9.96 9.39
N PHE A 38 12.08 9.72 10.44
CA PHE A 38 13.05 8.62 10.47
C PHE A 38 12.40 7.27 10.81
N GLY A 39 11.35 7.27 11.62
CA GLY A 39 10.55 6.09 11.92
C GLY A 39 9.61 5.67 10.80
N TRP A 40 9.59 6.39 9.67
CA TRP A 40 8.85 6.02 8.47
C TRP A 40 9.61 4.96 7.66
N THR A 41 9.54 3.72 8.13
CA THR A 41 10.28 2.59 7.54
C THR A 41 9.54 1.27 7.74
N ALA A 42 9.79 0.31 6.85
CA ALA A 42 9.25 -1.06 6.94
C ALA A 42 9.84 -1.87 8.10
N ARG A 43 10.93 -1.40 8.74
CA ARG A 43 11.65 -2.11 9.83
C ARG A 43 11.93 -3.56 9.45
N SER A 44 12.65 -3.76 8.34
CA SER A 44 13.00 -5.08 7.84
C SER A 44 13.85 -5.85 8.85
N THR A 45 13.61 -7.15 8.94
CA THR A 45 14.39 -8.07 9.79
C THR A 45 15.12 -9.12 8.95
N GLU A 46 15.26 -8.88 7.65
CA GLU A 46 15.87 -9.84 6.71
C GLU A 46 17.31 -10.20 7.07
N LEU A 47 18.09 -9.23 7.56
CA LEU A 47 19.47 -9.44 7.99
C LEU A 47 19.59 -10.43 9.15
N LEU A 48 18.56 -10.52 10.00
CA LEU A 48 18.54 -11.41 11.17
C LEU A 48 18.17 -12.85 10.77
N GLU A 49 17.23 -12.97 9.82
CA GLU A 49 16.78 -14.22 9.23
C GLU A 49 16.10 -13.91 7.89
N GLY A 50 16.68 -14.37 6.78
CA GLY A 50 16.16 -14.08 5.44
C GLY A 50 15.54 -15.26 4.71
N ARG A 51 15.78 -16.51 5.14
CA ARG A 51 15.36 -17.70 4.39
C ARG A 51 13.86 -17.87 4.40
N ILE A 52 13.24 -17.88 5.59
CA ILE A 52 11.78 -17.95 5.70
C ILE A 52 11.16 -16.63 5.26
N LEU A 53 11.77 -15.51 5.62
CA LEU A 53 11.24 -14.19 5.30
C LEU A 53 11.01 -13.97 3.80
N ARG A 54 11.97 -14.35 2.94
CA ARG A 54 11.85 -14.12 1.49
C ARG A 54 10.62 -14.77 0.89
N PHE A 55 10.35 -16.02 1.23
CA PHE A 55 9.18 -16.74 0.73
C PHE A 55 7.88 -16.25 1.39
N ALA A 56 7.86 -16.20 2.72
CA ALA A 56 6.67 -15.84 3.47
C ALA A 56 6.23 -14.38 3.19
N SER A 57 7.19 -13.46 3.06
CA SER A 57 6.91 -12.05 2.75
C SER A 57 6.33 -11.90 1.35
N VAL A 58 6.86 -12.59 0.33
CA VAL A 58 6.33 -12.50 -1.04
C VAL A 58 4.90 -13.02 -1.09
N ILE A 59 4.64 -14.21 -0.54
CA ILE A 59 3.30 -14.79 -0.53
C ILE A 59 2.31 -13.90 0.22
N PHE A 60 2.69 -13.41 1.40
CA PHE A 60 1.83 -12.53 2.19
C PHE A 60 1.51 -11.23 1.43
N HIS A 61 2.52 -10.56 0.86
CA HIS A 61 2.31 -9.28 0.19
C HIS A 61 1.57 -9.42 -1.14
N VAL A 62 1.86 -10.45 -1.94
CA VAL A 62 1.08 -10.73 -3.15
C VAL A 62 -0.37 -11.03 -2.76
N GLY A 63 -0.58 -11.89 -1.76
CA GLY A 63 -1.91 -12.19 -1.23
C GLY A 63 -2.66 -10.95 -0.77
N VAL A 64 -2.04 -10.08 0.04
CA VAL A 64 -2.72 -8.90 0.59
C VAL A 64 -3.01 -7.86 -0.49
N LEU A 65 -2.13 -7.72 -1.49
CA LEU A 65 -2.38 -6.83 -2.63
C LEU A 65 -3.53 -7.34 -3.49
N MET A 66 -3.62 -8.65 -3.73
CA MET A 66 -4.79 -9.25 -4.41
C MET A 66 -6.06 -9.03 -3.58
N ALA A 67 -6.00 -9.24 -2.26
CA ALA A 67 -7.15 -9.01 -1.38
C ALA A 67 -7.59 -7.55 -1.40
N ILE A 68 -6.67 -6.58 -1.29
CA ILE A 68 -6.97 -5.15 -1.40
C ILE A 68 -7.60 -4.83 -2.75
N GLY A 69 -7.05 -5.37 -3.85
CA GLY A 69 -7.63 -5.20 -5.19
C GLY A 69 -9.06 -5.74 -5.28
N GLY A 70 -9.31 -6.93 -4.72
CA GLY A 70 -10.65 -7.51 -4.61
C GLY A 70 -11.61 -6.66 -3.78
N HIS A 71 -11.17 -6.12 -2.64
CA HIS A 71 -11.98 -5.22 -1.81
C HIS A 71 -12.31 -3.92 -2.56
N VAL A 72 -11.34 -3.34 -3.29
CA VAL A 72 -11.60 -2.15 -4.12
C VAL A 72 -12.66 -2.48 -5.18
N MET A 73 -12.51 -3.58 -5.91
CA MET A 73 -13.49 -3.97 -6.93
C MET A 73 -14.86 -4.30 -6.35
N GLY A 74 -14.93 -4.95 -5.19
CA GLY A 74 -16.21 -5.41 -4.64
C GLY A 74 -16.93 -4.43 -3.72
N ILE A 75 -16.22 -3.47 -3.14
CA ILE A 75 -16.78 -2.51 -2.18
C ILE A 75 -16.90 -1.11 -2.80
N LEU A 76 -15.86 -0.65 -3.50
CA LEU A 76 -15.84 0.72 -4.03
C LEU A 76 -16.53 0.86 -5.38
N ILE A 77 -16.48 -0.15 -6.24
CA ILE A 77 -17.14 -0.11 -7.55
C ILE A 77 -18.63 -0.44 -7.36
N PRO A 78 -19.56 0.43 -7.80
CA PRO A 78 -20.99 0.14 -7.75
C PRO A 78 -21.37 -1.01 -8.68
N GLU A 79 -22.41 -1.75 -8.29
CA GLU A 79 -22.96 -2.84 -9.09
C GLU A 79 -23.41 -2.41 -10.49
N SER A 80 -24.14 -1.29 -10.55
CA SER A 80 -24.55 -0.66 -11.81
C SER A 80 -23.41 -0.40 -12.79
N TRP A 81 -22.18 -0.17 -12.30
CA TRP A 81 -21.01 0.02 -13.18
C TRP A 81 -20.52 -1.30 -13.75
N THR A 82 -20.51 -2.37 -12.94
CA THR A 82 -20.14 -3.70 -13.42
C THR A 82 -21.15 -4.23 -14.44
N GLU A 83 -22.45 -4.03 -14.19
CA GLU A 83 -23.53 -4.38 -15.11
C GLU A 83 -23.47 -3.58 -16.42
N ALA A 84 -23.18 -2.28 -16.34
CA ALA A 84 -23.07 -1.41 -17.53
C ALA A 84 -21.95 -1.83 -18.49
N VAL A 85 -20.89 -2.48 -17.98
CA VAL A 85 -19.78 -3.02 -18.80
C VAL A 85 -20.08 -4.47 -19.24
N GLY A 86 -21.25 -5.01 -18.88
CA GLY A 86 -21.71 -6.34 -19.29
C GLY A 86 -21.19 -7.49 -18.42
N ILE A 87 -20.68 -7.20 -17.22
CA ILE A 87 -20.28 -8.23 -16.26
C ILE A 87 -21.55 -8.76 -15.58
N SER A 88 -21.87 -10.04 -15.78
CA SER A 88 -23.00 -10.68 -15.09
C SER A 88 -22.68 -10.98 -13.63
N ASP A 89 -23.71 -11.02 -12.78
CA ASP A 89 -23.57 -11.34 -11.35
C ASP A 89 -22.87 -12.68 -11.11
N HIS A 90 -23.20 -13.69 -11.92
CA HIS A 90 -22.55 -14.99 -11.84
C HIS A 90 -21.05 -14.91 -12.16
N LEU A 91 -20.66 -14.16 -13.20
CA LEU A 91 -19.24 -13.99 -13.54
C LEU A 91 -18.52 -13.22 -12.44
N TYR A 92 -19.15 -12.15 -11.93
CA TYR A 92 -18.61 -11.38 -10.82
C TYR A 92 -18.41 -12.26 -9.58
N HIS A 93 -19.42 -13.04 -9.18
CA HIS A 93 -19.36 -13.93 -8.02
C HIS A 93 -18.27 -14.99 -8.19
N LEU A 94 -18.17 -15.61 -9.37
CA LEU A 94 -17.13 -16.59 -9.67
C LEU A 94 -15.72 -16.00 -9.52
N VAL A 95 -15.48 -14.81 -10.09
CA VAL A 95 -14.20 -14.10 -9.97
C VAL A 95 -13.93 -13.70 -8.53
N ALA A 96 -14.95 -13.22 -7.81
CA ALA A 96 -14.85 -12.82 -6.42
C ALA A 96 -14.50 -13.99 -5.50
N VAL A 97 -15.13 -15.16 -5.69
CA VAL A 97 -14.86 -16.37 -4.90
C VAL A 97 -13.47 -16.92 -5.23
N LEU A 98 -13.14 -17.13 -6.51
CA LEU A 98 -11.84 -17.70 -6.89
C LEU A 98 -10.68 -16.77 -6.51
N GLY A 99 -10.82 -15.48 -6.81
CA GLY A 99 -9.86 -14.45 -6.44
C GLY A 99 -9.76 -14.28 -4.92
N GLY A 100 -10.89 -14.26 -4.23
CA GLY A 100 -10.97 -14.11 -2.77
C GLY A 100 -10.36 -15.30 -2.02
N VAL A 101 -10.68 -16.54 -2.41
CA VAL A 101 -10.14 -17.75 -1.77
C VAL A 101 -8.63 -17.87 -2.04
N SER A 102 -8.18 -17.63 -3.28
CA SER A 102 -6.75 -17.70 -3.60
C SER A 102 -5.93 -16.61 -2.88
N ALA A 103 -6.43 -15.37 -2.86
CA ALA A 103 -5.82 -14.28 -2.11
C ALA A 103 -5.82 -14.55 -0.60
N GLY A 104 -6.97 -14.97 -0.05
CA GLY A 104 -7.12 -15.31 1.35
C GLY A 104 -6.18 -16.44 1.78
N ALA A 105 -6.08 -17.51 0.99
CA ALA A 105 -5.15 -18.60 1.23
C ALA A 105 -3.68 -18.13 1.24
N ALA A 106 -3.28 -17.30 0.26
CA ALA A 106 -1.94 -16.72 0.24
C ALA A 106 -1.67 -15.84 1.47
N VAL A 107 -2.62 -14.97 1.86
CA VAL A 107 -2.49 -14.13 3.05
C VAL A 107 -2.37 -14.98 4.32
N VAL A 108 -3.22 -16.00 4.50
CA VAL A 108 -3.20 -16.88 5.67
C VAL A 108 -1.87 -17.62 5.76
N VAL A 109 -1.44 -18.30 4.69
CA VAL A 109 -0.19 -19.06 4.67
C VAL A 109 1.00 -18.14 4.92
N GLY A 110 1.06 -17.00 4.23
CA GLY A 110 2.12 -16.01 4.41
C GLY A 110 2.16 -15.45 5.83
N PHE A 111 1.01 -15.10 6.40
CA PHE A 111 0.91 -14.56 7.75
C PHE A 111 1.34 -15.57 8.80
N VAL A 112 0.82 -16.80 8.73
CA VAL A 112 1.20 -17.89 9.66
C VAL A 112 2.71 -18.16 9.59
N ALA A 113 3.29 -18.22 8.39
CA ALA A 113 4.74 -18.41 8.23
C ALA A 113 5.55 -17.24 8.83
N LEU A 114 5.10 -16.00 8.65
CA LEU A 114 5.73 -14.82 9.25
C LEU A 114 5.62 -14.82 10.78
N MET A 115 4.49 -15.24 11.33
CA MET A 115 4.28 -15.36 12.78
C MET A 115 5.15 -16.47 13.35
N TYR A 116 5.14 -17.65 12.72
CA TYR A 116 6.03 -18.76 13.08
C TYR A 116 7.48 -18.29 13.16
N ARG A 117 7.99 -17.67 12.09
CA ARG A 117 9.35 -17.10 12.05
C ARG A 117 9.61 -16.14 13.22
N ARG A 118 8.67 -15.23 13.49
CA ARG A 118 8.85 -14.17 14.48
C ARG A 118 8.88 -14.70 15.91
N PHE A 119 8.06 -15.71 16.22
CA PHE A 119 7.99 -16.26 17.57
C PHE A 119 9.04 -17.35 17.84
N THR A 120 9.50 -18.05 16.79
CA THR A 120 10.51 -19.12 16.94
C THR A 120 11.94 -18.63 16.84
N ASN A 121 12.23 -17.58 16.07
CA ASN A 121 13.59 -17.06 15.93
C ASN A 121 13.90 -16.02 17.03
N PRO A 122 14.82 -16.31 17.99
CA PRO A 122 15.11 -15.40 19.10
C PRO A 122 15.61 -14.03 18.63
N ARG A 123 16.41 -13.97 17.56
CA ARG A 123 16.98 -12.72 17.02
C ARG A 123 15.88 -11.81 16.47
N VAL A 124 14.87 -12.39 15.82
CA VAL A 124 13.73 -11.62 15.32
C VAL A 124 12.82 -11.20 16.48
N ARG A 125 12.57 -12.11 17.43
CA ARG A 125 11.68 -11.87 18.56
C ARG A 125 12.10 -10.67 19.40
N VAL A 126 13.38 -10.53 19.73
CA VAL A 126 13.89 -9.41 20.55
C VAL A 126 13.75 -8.04 19.89
N THR A 127 13.52 -7.98 18.57
CA THR A 127 13.29 -6.73 17.83
C THR A 127 11.81 -6.40 17.62
N THR A 128 10.91 -7.21 18.20
CA THR A 128 9.46 -7.02 18.10
C THR A 128 9.00 -6.05 19.19
N THR A 129 8.20 -5.06 18.79
CA THR A 129 7.64 -4.05 19.71
C THR A 129 6.21 -4.41 20.12
N ASP A 130 5.70 -3.82 21.21
CA ASP A 130 4.32 -4.06 21.66
C ASP A 130 3.29 -3.68 20.60
N MET A 131 3.54 -2.57 19.89
CA MET A 131 2.69 -2.15 18.78
C MET A 131 2.69 -3.17 17.62
N ASP A 132 3.78 -3.91 17.42
CA ASP A 132 3.80 -4.99 16.44
C ASP A 132 2.85 -6.12 16.86
N LEU A 133 2.80 -6.47 18.15
CA LEU A 133 1.90 -7.49 18.67
C LEU A 133 0.43 -7.07 18.51
N VAL A 134 0.11 -5.80 18.78
CA VAL A 134 -1.23 -5.24 18.52
C VAL A 134 -1.61 -5.40 17.05
N ILE A 135 -0.72 -5.03 16.12
CA ILE A 135 -0.99 -5.20 14.70
C ILE A 135 -1.10 -6.67 14.29
N PHE A 136 -0.29 -7.57 14.85
CA PHE A 136 -0.44 -9.00 14.54
C PHE A 136 -1.78 -9.54 15.02
N GLY A 137 -2.26 -9.12 16.19
CA GLY A 137 -3.59 -9.46 16.69
C GLY A 137 -4.69 -8.94 15.75
N LEU A 138 -4.64 -7.66 15.39
CA LEU A 138 -5.63 -7.04 14.49
C LEU A 138 -5.61 -7.67 13.09
N LEU A 139 -4.42 -7.94 12.54
CA LEU A 139 -4.28 -8.64 11.26
C LEU A 139 -4.79 -10.07 11.37
N ALA A 140 -4.49 -10.80 12.44
CA ALA A 140 -4.98 -12.17 12.62
C ALA A 140 -6.52 -12.21 12.65
N VAL A 141 -7.15 -11.31 13.40
CA VAL A 141 -8.63 -11.21 13.44
C VAL A 141 -9.18 -10.81 12.07
N GLY A 142 -8.61 -9.79 11.43
CA GLY A 142 -9.05 -9.35 10.09
C GLY A 142 -8.91 -10.45 9.04
N ILE A 143 -7.78 -11.15 9.01
CA ILE A 143 -7.51 -12.25 8.06
C ILE A 143 -8.45 -13.42 8.32
N ALA A 144 -8.60 -13.85 9.57
CA ALA A 144 -9.46 -14.98 9.92
C ALA A 144 -10.93 -14.69 9.58
N THR A 145 -11.42 -13.51 9.97
CA THR A 145 -12.80 -13.10 9.70
C THR A 145 -13.06 -12.87 8.21
N GLY A 146 -12.11 -12.28 7.49
CA GLY A 146 -12.22 -12.06 6.04
C GLY A 146 -12.20 -13.38 5.26
N MET A 147 -11.33 -14.31 5.63
CA MET A 147 -11.31 -15.64 5.02
C MET A 147 -12.59 -16.43 5.32
N ALA A 148 -13.08 -16.37 6.56
CA ALA A 148 -14.33 -17.01 6.95
C ALA A 148 -15.53 -16.42 6.18
N ALA A 149 -15.60 -15.10 6.03
CA ALA A 149 -16.63 -14.43 5.23
C ALA A 149 -16.60 -14.92 3.77
N THR A 150 -15.42 -15.00 3.16
CA THR A 150 -15.27 -15.51 1.78
C THR A 150 -15.71 -16.96 1.65
N VAL A 151 -15.26 -17.84 2.55
CA VAL A 151 -15.53 -19.29 2.46
C VAL A 151 -16.99 -19.61 2.76
N PHE A 152 -17.57 -19.01 3.80
CA PHE A 152 -18.96 -19.26 4.16
C PHE A 152 -19.94 -18.62 3.18
N ASN A 153 -19.50 -17.60 2.43
CA ASN A 153 -20.31 -16.97 1.38
C ASN A 153 -20.08 -17.57 -0.02
N ILE A 154 -19.39 -18.72 -0.16
CA ILE A 154 -19.31 -19.43 -1.45
C ILE A 154 -20.70 -19.72 -2.04
N PRO A 155 -21.71 -20.16 -1.25
CA PRO A 155 -23.07 -20.37 -1.76
C PRO A 155 -23.84 -19.07 -2.10
N ASP A 156 -23.21 -17.91 -1.97
CA ASP A 156 -23.82 -16.58 -2.17
C ASP A 156 -25.04 -16.31 -1.26
N SER A 157 -24.95 -16.72 0.00
CA SER A 157 -26.04 -16.58 0.98
C SER A 157 -26.21 -15.15 1.50
N VAL A 158 -25.17 -14.33 1.40
CA VAL A 158 -25.15 -12.92 1.79
C VAL A 158 -24.70 -12.08 0.60
N ASN A 159 -25.62 -11.29 0.04
CA ASN A 159 -25.27 -10.30 -0.96
C ASN A 159 -24.60 -9.08 -0.29
N TYR A 160 -23.27 -9.15 -0.16
CA TYR A 160 -22.48 -8.08 0.45
C TYR A 160 -22.44 -6.79 -0.42
N ARG A 161 -22.82 -6.86 -1.70
CA ARG A 161 -22.85 -5.70 -2.62
C ARG A 161 -24.04 -4.78 -2.37
N GLU A 162 -25.07 -5.30 -1.72
CA GLU A 162 -26.28 -4.56 -1.33
C GLU A 162 -26.24 -4.08 0.13
N SER A 163 -25.31 -4.59 0.93
CA SER A 163 -25.18 -4.29 2.37
C SER A 163 -23.82 -3.66 2.70
N VAL A 164 -22.76 -4.47 2.70
CA VAL A 164 -21.39 -4.05 3.08
C VAL A 164 -20.80 -2.99 2.17
N ALA A 165 -20.95 -3.16 0.86
CA ALA A 165 -20.44 -2.21 -0.12
C ALA A 165 -21.07 -0.81 -0.01
N PRO A 166 -22.41 -0.65 -0.02
CA PRO A 166 -23.03 0.67 0.12
C PRO A 166 -22.76 1.30 1.47
N TYR A 167 -22.76 0.53 2.56
CA TYR A 167 -22.38 1.03 3.89
C TYR A 167 -20.99 1.69 3.87
N PHE A 168 -19.99 0.99 3.33
CA PHE A 168 -18.63 1.52 3.30
C PHE A 168 -18.53 2.80 2.44
N ARG A 169 -19.21 2.83 1.29
CA ARG A 169 -19.26 4.02 0.41
C ARG A 169 -19.94 5.21 1.09
N GLN A 170 -21.02 4.96 1.83
CA GLN A 170 -21.81 5.97 2.53
C GLN A 170 -21.00 6.76 3.58
N ILE A 171 -19.98 6.14 4.18
CA ILE A 171 -19.08 6.80 5.13
C ILE A 171 -18.40 8.03 4.48
N PHE A 172 -17.97 7.91 3.22
CA PHE A 172 -17.25 8.97 2.50
C PHE A 172 -18.13 10.10 1.97
N ILE A 173 -19.44 9.86 1.85
CA ILE A 173 -20.44 10.89 1.54
C ILE A 173 -21.17 11.40 2.79
N PHE A 174 -20.68 11.04 3.99
CA PHE A 174 -21.21 11.46 5.29
C PHE A 174 -22.68 11.11 5.55
N GLN A 175 -23.13 9.96 5.02
CA GLN A 175 -24.49 9.44 5.21
C GLN A 175 -24.50 7.95 5.59
N PRO A 176 -23.77 7.52 6.63
CA PRO A 176 -23.67 6.11 6.99
C PRO A 176 -25.01 5.60 7.54
N ASP A 177 -25.53 4.56 6.90
CA ASP A 177 -26.68 3.82 7.40
C ASP A 177 -26.23 2.56 8.15
N PRO A 178 -26.30 2.53 9.50
CA PRO A 178 -25.90 1.36 10.28
C PRO A 178 -26.82 0.15 10.05
N SER A 179 -28.03 0.34 9.52
CA SER A 179 -28.94 -0.77 9.20
C SER A 179 -28.37 -1.67 8.10
N LEU A 180 -27.50 -1.15 7.23
CA LEU A 180 -26.80 -1.96 6.23
C LEU A 180 -25.80 -2.94 6.84
N MET A 181 -25.40 -2.75 8.11
CA MET A 181 -24.55 -3.69 8.86
C MET A 181 -25.34 -4.56 9.83
N THR A 182 -26.39 -4.02 10.45
CA THR A 182 -27.15 -4.72 11.50
C THR A 182 -28.50 -5.27 11.03
N GLY A 183 -28.85 -5.06 9.76
CA GLY A 183 -30.08 -5.53 9.15
C GLY A 183 -30.12 -7.04 9.00
N GLU A 184 -31.33 -7.54 8.75
CA GLU A 184 -31.55 -8.96 8.51
C GLU A 184 -30.78 -9.42 7.26
N GLY A 185 -30.12 -10.58 7.35
CA GLY A 185 -29.33 -11.15 6.25
C GLY A 185 -27.83 -10.83 6.27
N VAL A 186 -27.36 -9.87 7.07
CA VAL A 186 -25.92 -9.60 7.21
C VAL A 186 -25.33 -10.52 8.26
N ALA A 187 -24.54 -11.51 7.83
CA ALA A 187 -23.88 -12.41 8.76
C ALA A 187 -22.90 -11.66 9.68
N THR A 188 -22.90 -12.02 10.97
CA THR A 188 -22.06 -11.42 12.02
C THR A 188 -20.57 -11.42 11.68
N ILE A 189 -20.12 -12.33 10.82
CA ILE A 189 -18.72 -12.38 10.38
C ILE A 189 -18.30 -11.12 9.62
N PHE A 190 -19.16 -10.56 8.77
CA PHE A 190 -18.90 -9.32 8.03
C PHE A 190 -18.84 -8.12 8.99
N GLN A 191 -19.75 -8.08 9.96
CA GLN A 191 -19.79 -7.07 11.02
C GLN A 191 -18.47 -7.02 11.81
N VAL A 192 -18.01 -8.17 12.32
CA VAL A 192 -16.76 -8.27 13.07
C VAL A 192 -15.55 -7.92 12.20
N HIS A 193 -15.54 -8.37 10.94
CA HIS A 193 -14.48 -8.04 9.99
C HIS A 193 -14.34 -6.52 9.78
N VAL A 194 -15.45 -5.84 9.50
CA VAL A 194 -15.49 -4.38 9.30
C VAL A 194 -15.02 -3.64 10.55
N ILE A 195 -15.45 -4.05 11.74
CA ILE A 195 -14.99 -3.46 13.01
C ILE A 195 -13.48 -3.64 13.18
N ALA A 196 -12.95 -4.84 12.94
CA ALA A 196 -11.52 -5.13 13.03
C ALA A 196 -10.70 -4.26 12.06
N VAL A 197 -11.22 -4.02 10.85
CA VAL A 197 -10.59 -3.15 9.84
C VAL A 197 -10.55 -1.69 10.31
N TRP A 198 -11.60 -1.17 10.97
CA TRP A 198 -11.58 0.18 11.53
C TRP A 198 -10.54 0.35 12.64
N PHE A 199 -10.41 -0.65 13.52
CA PHE A 199 -9.33 -0.66 14.52
C PHE A 199 -7.95 -0.74 13.85
N LEU A 200 -7.79 -1.54 12.80
CA LEU A 200 -6.54 -1.60 12.03
C LEU A 200 -6.19 -0.24 11.41
N TYR A 201 -7.17 0.48 10.87
CA TYR A 201 -6.97 1.81 10.29
C TYR A 201 -6.56 2.84 11.36
N ALA A 202 -7.22 2.83 12.52
CA ALA A 202 -6.86 3.69 13.65
C ALA A 202 -5.44 3.40 14.18
N ALA A 203 -5.03 2.14 14.19
CA ALA A 203 -3.70 1.70 14.61
C ALA A 203 -2.59 1.94 13.55
N TRP A 204 -2.97 2.12 12.29
CA TRP A 204 -2.07 2.26 11.15
C TRP A 204 -0.95 3.31 11.33
N PRO A 205 -1.25 4.59 11.68
CA PRO A 205 -0.23 5.62 11.75
C PRO A 205 0.81 5.38 12.85
N PHE A 206 0.53 4.53 13.83
CA PHE A 206 1.43 4.28 14.97
C PHE A 206 2.28 3.02 14.79
N SER A 207 2.08 2.28 13.69
CA SER A 207 2.68 0.96 13.50
C SER A 207 3.66 0.90 12.32
N ARG A 208 4.18 -0.30 12.07
CA ARG A 208 4.97 -0.57 10.86
C ARG A 208 4.15 -0.51 9.56
N LEU A 209 2.81 -0.54 9.60
CA LEU A 209 1.95 -0.50 8.40
C LEU A 209 2.14 0.77 7.57
N ILE A 210 2.74 1.81 8.15
CA ILE A 210 3.12 3.04 7.46
C ILE A 210 3.90 2.80 6.14
N HIS A 211 4.63 1.69 6.05
CA HIS A 211 5.38 1.32 4.84
C HIS A 211 4.52 1.16 3.59
N ALA A 212 3.23 0.87 3.74
CA ALA A 212 2.28 0.77 2.63
C ALA A 212 2.13 2.09 1.86
N PHE A 213 2.42 3.24 2.49
CA PHE A 213 2.41 4.55 1.84
C PHE A 213 3.71 4.90 1.11
N THR A 214 4.70 4.01 1.14
CA THR A 214 6.02 4.19 0.48
C THR A 214 6.24 3.25 -0.69
N VAL A 215 5.17 2.84 -1.37
CA VAL A 215 5.29 2.10 -2.64
C VAL A 215 6.08 2.97 -3.63
N PRO A 216 7.22 2.49 -4.15
CA PRO A 216 8.13 3.30 -4.95
C PRO A 216 7.65 3.44 -6.41
N VAL A 217 6.43 3.95 -6.63
CA VAL A 217 5.78 4.03 -7.95
C VAL A 217 6.59 4.89 -8.93
N ALA A 218 7.28 5.92 -8.45
CA ALA A 218 8.12 6.79 -9.29
C ALA A 218 9.51 6.20 -9.61
N TYR A 219 9.91 5.09 -8.98
CA TYR A 219 11.25 4.52 -9.13
C TYR A 219 11.55 4.04 -10.57
N PRO A 220 10.65 3.37 -11.30
CA PRO A 220 10.91 2.91 -12.66
C PRO A 220 11.21 4.05 -13.66
N ILE A 221 10.74 5.27 -13.37
CA ILE A 221 10.92 6.45 -14.22
C ILE A 221 11.94 7.45 -13.66
N ARG A 222 12.57 7.14 -12.51
CA ARG A 222 13.55 8.00 -11.86
C ARG A 222 14.93 7.81 -12.47
N SER A 223 15.67 8.90 -12.69
CA SER A 223 17.08 8.82 -13.09
C SER A 223 17.90 8.00 -12.08
N PRO A 224 18.77 7.05 -12.53
CA PRO A 224 19.57 6.23 -11.63
C PRO A 224 20.47 7.06 -10.69
N ILE A 225 21.02 8.16 -11.21
CA ILE A 225 21.87 9.09 -10.47
C ILE A 225 21.03 10.30 -10.05
N VAL A 226 21.05 10.63 -8.76
CA VAL A 226 20.33 11.80 -8.22
C VAL A 226 21.30 12.81 -7.63
N TYR A 227 21.30 13.99 -8.24
CA TYR A 227 22.00 15.16 -7.73
C TYR A 227 21.09 15.95 -6.81
N ARG A 228 21.61 16.33 -5.63
CA ARG A 228 20.93 17.23 -4.70
C ARG A 228 21.60 18.60 -4.73
N PRO A 229 20.95 19.63 -5.29
CA PRO A 229 21.52 20.97 -5.37
C PRO A 229 21.56 21.63 -3.99
N ARG A 230 22.55 22.49 -3.76
CA ARG A 230 22.68 23.28 -2.52
C ARG A 230 21.47 24.18 -2.26
N ASN A 231 20.85 24.71 -3.32
CA ASN A 231 19.60 25.46 -3.23
C ASN A 231 18.53 24.80 -4.13
N PRO A 232 17.60 24.02 -3.55
CA PRO A 232 16.55 23.33 -4.29
C PRO A 232 15.63 24.26 -5.08
N LYS A 233 15.29 25.43 -4.52
CA LYS A 233 14.38 26.39 -5.16
C LYS A 233 14.98 26.96 -6.45
N VAL A 234 16.27 27.32 -6.40
CA VAL A 234 17.01 27.84 -7.56
C VAL A 234 17.23 26.75 -8.61
N ALA A 235 17.49 25.52 -8.18
CA ALA A 235 17.68 24.41 -9.09
C ALA A 235 16.39 23.98 -9.80
N VAL A 236 15.24 23.97 -9.12
CA VAL A 236 13.93 23.71 -9.75
C VAL A 236 13.58 24.80 -10.77
N ALA A 237 13.87 26.07 -10.46
CA ALA A 237 13.68 27.17 -11.41
C ALA A 237 14.60 27.08 -12.64
N ARG A 238 15.79 26.48 -12.49
CA ARG A 238 16.75 26.21 -13.59
C ARG A 238 16.56 24.87 -14.27
N ALA A 239 15.79 23.96 -13.68
CA ALA A 239 15.60 22.62 -14.20
C ALA A 239 14.75 22.72 -15.48
N LYS A 240 15.42 22.80 -16.63
CA LYS A 240 14.82 22.32 -17.87
C LYS A 240 14.38 20.88 -17.59
N ARG A 241 13.11 20.57 -17.86
CA ARG A 241 12.61 19.20 -17.98
C ARG A 241 13.69 18.45 -18.74
N TYR A 242 14.37 17.48 -18.11
CA TYR A 242 15.44 16.74 -18.78
C TYR A 242 14.86 16.26 -20.11
N GLY A 243 15.36 16.85 -21.20
CA GLY A 243 14.95 16.45 -22.55
C GLY A 243 15.35 14.99 -22.74
N SER A 244 14.68 14.32 -23.66
CA SER A 244 14.99 12.98 -24.16
C SER A 244 16.36 12.89 -24.87
N GLY A 245 17.31 13.77 -24.53
CA GLY A 245 18.59 13.91 -25.19
C GLY A 245 19.50 12.73 -24.89
N SER A 246 20.12 12.22 -25.95
CA SER A 246 21.26 11.31 -25.90
C SER A 246 22.30 11.82 -24.89
N PRO A 247 22.91 10.94 -24.08
CA PRO A 247 23.94 11.36 -23.13
C PRO A 247 25.08 12.05 -23.88
N ASP A 248 25.30 13.33 -23.60
CA ASP A 248 26.47 14.05 -24.06
C ASP A 248 27.66 13.62 -23.19
N TYR A 249 28.51 12.75 -23.75
CA TYR A 249 29.75 12.30 -23.13
C TYR A 249 30.90 13.29 -23.34
N SER A 250 30.64 14.49 -23.87
CA SER A 250 31.66 15.53 -24.00
C SER A 250 32.22 15.87 -22.61
N PRO A 251 33.55 15.81 -22.42
CA PRO A 251 34.17 16.19 -21.16
C PRO A 251 33.74 17.60 -20.75
N SER A 252 33.23 17.75 -19.53
CA SER A 252 32.88 19.07 -18.97
C SER A 252 34.10 19.94 -18.68
N ILE A 253 35.30 19.35 -18.76
CA ILE A 253 36.58 20.04 -18.71
C ILE A 253 37.13 20.06 -20.14
N PRO A 254 37.36 21.23 -20.74
CA PRO A 254 38.05 21.32 -22.02
C PRO A 254 39.36 20.56 -21.93
N ALA A 255 39.63 19.65 -22.87
CA ALA A 255 40.98 19.12 -23.05
C ALA A 255 41.93 20.31 -23.17
N GLY A 256 43.10 20.21 -22.52
CA GLY A 256 44.06 21.30 -22.36
C GLY A 256 44.46 22.00 -23.67
N PRO A 257 45.26 23.08 -23.59
CA PRO A 257 45.51 23.97 -24.72
C PRO A 257 45.94 23.18 -25.96
N GLN A 258 45.22 23.37 -27.07
CA GLN A 258 45.64 22.78 -28.35
C GLN A 258 47.03 23.31 -28.73
N PRO A 259 47.93 22.46 -29.26
CA PRO A 259 49.26 22.91 -29.63
C PRO A 259 49.15 24.00 -30.69
N THR A 260 49.67 25.18 -30.38
CA THR A 260 49.75 26.32 -31.30
C THR A 260 50.61 25.92 -32.50
N GLY A 261 50.00 25.89 -33.68
CA GLY A 261 50.70 25.59 -34.93
C GLY A 261 51.87 26.54 -35.15
N SER A 262 53.09 26.00 -35.21
CA SER A 262 54.28 26.74 -35.61
C SER A 262 54.23 26.99 -37.12
N THR A 263 53.75 28.16 -37.52
CA THR A 263 54.07 28.73 -38.83
C THR A 263 55.31 29.61 -38.66
N GLY A 264 56.43 29.18 -39.25
CA GLY A 264 57.69 29.89 -39.13
C GLY A 264 58.77 29.23 -39.97
N GLY A 265 58.69 29.43 -41.29
CA GLY A 265 59.64 28.89 -42.24
C GLY A 265 61.03 29.47 -42.08
N ARG A 266 62.04 28.64 -42.36
CA ARG A 266 63.34 29.06 -42.90
C ARG A 266 63.94 27.86 -43.65
N SER A 267 63.74 27.88 -44.96
CA SER A 267 64.60 27.15 -45.90
C SER A 267 66.02 27.70 -45.72
N ARG A 268 66.95 26.84 -45.30
CA ARG A 268 68.39 27.07 -45.45
C ARG A 268 68.90 26.05 -46.45
N ALA A 269 69.48 26.59 -47.51
CA ALA A 269 70.09 25.90 -48.62
C ALA A 269 71.15 24.89 -48.15
N ALA A 270 71.12 23.72 -48.76
CA ALA A 270 72.27 22.83 -48.83
C ALA A 270 73.26 23.38 -49.85
N GLN A 271 74.47 23.72 -49.38
CA GLN A 271 75.69 23.80 -50.18
C GLN A 271 76.83 23.28 -49.29
N GLY A 272 77.58 22.30 -49.82
CA GLY A 272 79.00 22.13 -49.52
C GLY A 272 79.37 21.11 -48.45
N GLU A 273 79.83 19.96 -48.95
CA GLU A 273 80.88 19.06 -48.43
C GLU A 273 80.60 18.18 -47.19
#